data_AF-A0A2V7FTG9-F1
#
_entry.id   AF-A0A2V7FTG9-F1
#
_cell.length_a   1.000
_cell.length_b   1.000
_cell.length_c   1.000
_cell.angle_alpha   90.00
_cell.angle_beta   90.00
_cell.angle_gamma   90.00
#
_symmetry.space_group_name_H-M   'P 1'
#
loop_
_entity.id
_entity.type
_entity.pdbx_description
1 polymer ?
#
loop_
_entity_poly.entity_id
_entity_poly.type
_entity_poly.pdbx_seq_one_letter_code
_entity_poly.pdbx_strand_id
1 'polypeptide(L)'
;MRCPRCQSENREGIRFCEECGSRLVLMCANCGAEMLPDKRFCGSCGTPVAGQPAERYTSPHGYTPKHLADKILTSRATLEGERKQVTVLFADLKGSMELLADRDPEEARKLLDPVLERMMEAVHRYEGTVNQVMGDGI
;
A
#
# COMPACT_ATOMS: atom_id res chain seq x y z
N MET A 1 -23.85 22.03 -9.17
CA MET A 1 -22.58 21.93 -8.41
C MET A 1 -22.29 23.21 -7.64
N ARG A 2 -21.71 23.14 -6.43
CA ARG A 2 -21.43 24.32 -5.59
C ARG A 2 -20.00 24.82 -5.81
N CYS A 3 -19.84 26.13 -6.00
CA CYS A 3 -18.53 26.75 -6.23
C CYS A 3 -17.66 26.68 -4.95
N PRO A 4 -16.42 26.16 -4.99
CA PRO A 4 -15.55 26.08 -3.82
C PRO A 4 -15.04 27.45 -3.34
N ARG A 5 -15.06 28.48 -4.21
CA ARG A 5 -14.57 29.83 -3.89
C ARG A 5 -15.63 30.74 -3.27
N CYS A 6 -16.82 30.82 -3.88
CA CYS A 6 -17.88 31.74 -3.46
C CYS A 6 -19.16 31.03 -3.00
N GLN A 7 -19.19 29.69 -3.03
CA GLN A 7 -20.31 28.86 -2.58
C GLN A 7 -21.63 29.03 -3.36
N SER A 8 -21.64 29.79 -4.46
CA SER A 8 -22.79 29.89 -5.36
C SER A 8 -23.13 28.55 -6.02
N GLU A 9 -24.41 28.32 -6.25
CA GLU A 9 -24.92 27.15 -6.96
C GLU A 9 -24.83 27.37 -8.47
N ASN A 10 -24.30 26.37 -9.18
CA ASN A 10 -24.01 26.44 -10.61
C ASN A 10 -24.61 25.22 -11.32
N ARG A 11 -25.03 25.38 -12.58
CA ARG A 11 -25.58 24.31 -13.41
C ARG A 11 -24.54 23.21 -13.66
N GLU A 12 -24.97 21.97 -13.84
CA GLU A 12 -24.05 20.87 -14.18
C GLU A 12 -23.41 21.09 -15.56
N GLY A 13 -22.12 20.74 -15.70
CA GLY A 13 -21.38 20.85 -16.96
C GLY A 13 -20.75 22.21 -17.26
N ILE A 14 -20.95 23.24 -16.43
CA ILE A 14 -20.30 24.54 -16.64
C ILE A 14 -18.83 24.53 -16.16
N ARG A 15 -17.94 25.19 -16.91
CA ARG A 15 -16.48 25.18 -16.62
C ARG A 15 -16.01 26.27 -15.67
N PHE A 16 -16.80 27.35 -15.55
CA PHE A 16 -16.50 28.49 -14.69
C PHE A 16 -17.75 28.87 -13.90
N CYS A 17 -17.55 29.39 -12.70
CA CYS A 17 -18.63 29.89 -11.87
C CYS A 17 -19.25 31.14 -12.51
N GLU A 18 -20.56 31.14 -12.69
CA GLU A 18 -21.31 32.24 -13.32
C GLU A 18 -21.28 33.53 -12.47
N GLU A 19 -20.99 33.42 -11.16
CA GLU A 19 -20.94 34.56 -10.23
C GLU A 19 -19.53 35.14 -10.01
N CYS A 20 -18.51 34.29 -9.81
CA CYS A 20 -17.16 34.76 -9.43
C CYS A 20 -16.06 34.43 -10.46
N GLY A 21 -16.39 33.78 -11.57
CA GLY A 21 -15.45 33.41 -12.63
C GLY A 21 -14.41 32.34 -12.26
N SER A 22 -14.46 31.76 -11.06
CA SER A 22 -13.53 30.68 -10.69
C SER A 22 -13.78 29.42 -11.52
N ARG A 23 -12.70 28.72 -11.87
CA ARG A 23 -12.79 27.46 -12.65
C ARG A 23 -13.38 26.36 -11.77
N LEU A 24 -14.38 25.65 -12.29
CA LEU A 24 -15.12 24.60 -11.60
C LEU A 24 -14.70 23.18 -12.04
N VAL A 25 -14.00 23.05 -13.17
CA VAL A 25 -13.41 21.79 -13.62
C VAL A 25 -12.06 21.54 -12.96
N LEU A 26 -11.83 20.28 -12.57
CA LEU A 26 -10.53 19.81 -12.10
C LEU A 26 -9.66 19.47 -13.31
N MET A 27 -8.35 19.69 -13.23
CA MET A 27 -7.41 19.20 -14.25
C MET A 27 -6.51 18.14 -13.61
N CYS A 28 -6.23 17.07 -14.36
CA CYS A 28 -5.30 16.06 -13.90
C CYS A 28 -3.89 16.67 -13.75
N ALA A 29 -3.30 16.56 -12.55
CA ALA A 29 -1.96 17.07 -12.29
C ALA A 29 -0.87 16.35 -13.10
N ASN A 30 -1.14 15.13 -13.58
CA ASN A 30 -0.18 14.34 -14.35
C ASN A 30 -0.30 14.56 -15.87
N CYS A 31 -1.51 14.48 -16.44
CA CYS A 31 -1.69 14.56 -17.90
C CYS A 31 -2.43 15.81 -18.40
N GLY A 32 -2.93 16.68 -17.51
CA GLY A 32 -3.65 17.89 -17.88
C GLY A 32 -5.09 17.70 -18.36
N ALA A 33 -5.60 16.47 -18.45
CA ALA A 33 -6.98 16.22 -18.90
C ALA A 33 -8.03 16.84 -17.94
N GLU A 34 -9.13 17.36 -18.50
CA GLU A 34 -10.29 17.81 -17.73
C GLU A 34 -10.92 16.64 -16.98
N MET A 35 -11.21 16.84 -15.69
CA MET A 35 -11.84 15.86 -14.81
C MET A 35 -13.12 16.44 -14.23
N LEU A 36 -14.17 15.62 -14.26
CA LEU A 36 -15.40 15.92 -13.53
C LEU A 36 -15.13 15.94 -12.02
N PRO A 37 -15.80 16.83 -11.27
CA PRO A 37 -15.90 16.69 -9.82
C PRO A 37 -16.38 15.28 -9.45
N ASP A 38 -15.96 14.77 -8.30
CA ASP A 38 -16.36 13.44 -7.76
C ASP A 38 -15.77 12.19 -8.43
N LYS A 39 -14.71 12.32 -9.25
CA LYS A 39 -13.97 11.16 -9.79
C LYS A 39 -12.75 10.80 -8.95
N ARG A 40 -12.56 9.50 -8.67
CA ARG A 40 -11.42 8.95 -7.90
C ARG A 40 -10.13 8.82 -8.72
N PHE A 41 -10.27 8.62 -10.03
CA PHE A 41 -9.17 8.43 -10.98
C PHE A 41 -9.39 9.27 -12.24
N CYS A 42 -8.30 9.67 -12.90
CA CYS A 42 -8.36 10.29 -14.22
C CYS A 42 -8.81 9.26 -15.27
N GLY A 43 -9.89 9.53 -15.99
CA GLY A 43 -10.39 8.64 -17.06
C GLY A 43 -9.50 8.57 -18.31
N SER A 44 -8.48 9.45 -18.43
CA SER A 44 -7.55 9.46 -19.57
C SER A 44 -6.24 8.73 -19.27
N CYS A 45 -5.63 8.95 -18.09
CA CYS A 45 -4.31 8.39 -17.75
C CYS A 45 -4.29 7.48 -16.51
N GLY A 46 -5.44 7.29 -15.84
CA GLY A 46 -5.55 6.43 -14.66
C GLY A 46 -4.95 6.98 -13.36
N THR A 47 -4.35 8.18 -13.36
CA THR A 47 -3.74 8.75 -12.15
C THR A 47 -4.81 9.05 -11.08
N PRO A 48 -4.60 8.65 -9.81
CA PRO A 48 -5.53 8.95 -8.72
C PRO A 48 -5.59 10.45 -8.42
N VAL A 49 -6.79 10.95 -8.09
CA VAL A 49 -6.97 12.35 -7.70
C VAL A 49 -6.43 12.53 -6.26
N ALA A 50 -5.44 13.40 -6.08
CA ALA A 50 -4.79 13.64 -4.81
C ALA A 50 -5.81 14.06 -3.73
N GLY A 51 -5.86 13.30 -2.62
CA GLY A 51 -6.80 13.54 -1.52
C GLY A 51 -7.54 12.30 -1.02
N GLN A 52 -7.47 11.18 -1.74
CA GLN A 52 -7.83 9.88 -1.18
C GLN A 52 -6.55 9.08 -0.93
N PRO A 53 -6.31 8.58 0.30
CA PRO A 53 -5.29 7.56 0.46
C PRO A 53 -5.68 6.45 -0.49
N ALA A 54 -4.82 6.16 -1.47
CA ALA A 54 -4.87 4.86 -2.11
C ALA A 54 -4.88 3.87 -0.94
N GLU A 55 -5.95 3.10 -0.78
CA GLU A 55 -5.91 1.89 0.02
C GLU A 55 -4.82 1.05 -0.64
N ARG A 56 -3.59 1.28 -0.16
CA ARG A 56 -2.42 0.52 -0.50
C ARG A 56 -2.82 -0.88 -0.10
N TYR A 57 -2.92 -1.75 -1.10
CA TYR A 57 -2.89 -3.20 -0.99
C TYR A 57 -2.49 -3.63 0.42
N THR A 58 -3.44 -4.25 1.13
CA THR A 58 -3.25 -4.88 2.43
C THR A 58 -1.97 -5.70 2.42
N SER A 59 -0.92 -5.12 2.98
CA SER A 59 0.36 -5.78 3.29
C SER A 59 1.16 -4.82 4.18
N PRO A 60 1.93 -5.28 5.17
CA PRO A 60 1.89 -6.50 5.99
C PRO A 60 1.73 -6.07 7.46
N HIS A 61 0.58 -5.49 7.83
CA HIS A 61 0.41 -4.88 9.16
C HIS A 61 0.35 -5.87 10.34
N GLY A 62 0.36 -7.18 10.07
CA GLY A 62 0.23 -8.20 11.12
C GLY A 62 1.54 -8.54 11.86
N TYR A 63 2.70 -8.31 11.26
CA TYR A 63 3.94 -8.90 11.77
C TYR A 63 5.01 -7.90 12.22
N THR A 64 4.90 -6.62 11.87
CA THR A 64 5.91 -5.63 12.26
C THR A 64 5.80 -5.32 13.75
N PRO A 65 6.82 -5.65 14.58
CA PRO A 65 6.83 -5.27 15.99
C PRO A 65 6.64 -3.75 16.15
N LYS A 66 5.91 -3.32 17.18
CA LYS A 66 5.55 -1.89 17.39
C LYS A 66 6.75 -0.93 17.31
N HIS A 67 7.90 -1.35 17.83
CA HIS A 67 9.13 -0.55 17.82
C HIS A 67 9.72 -0.32 16.41
N LEU A 68 9.44 -1.20 15.44
CA LEU A 68 9.82 -1.01 14.04
C LEU A 68 8.79 -0.14 13.29
N ALA A 69 7.51 -0.28 13.62
CA ALA A 69 6.47 0.61 13.09
C ALA A 69 6.71 2.07 13.48
N ASP A 70 7.10 2.32 14.73
CA ASP A 70 7.41 3.66 15.23
C ASP A 70 8.64 4.28 14.52
N LYS A 71 9.70 3.49 14.28
CA LYS A 71 10.87 3.94 13.51
C LYS A 71 10.51 4.34 12.07
N ILE A 72 9.66 3.55 11.40
CA ILE A 72 9.18 3.81 10.03
C ILE A 72 8.32 5.08 9.96
N LEU A 73 7.51 5.34 11.00
CA LEU A 73 6.69 6.56 11.09
C LEU A 73 7.55 7.81 11.33
N THR A 74 8.63 7.72 12.10
CA THR A 74 9.58 8.83 12.27
C THR A 74 10.41 9.12 11.02
N SER A 75 10.69 8.12 10.17
CA SER A 75 11.45 8.29 8.92
C SER A 75 10.59 8.71 7.71
N ARG A 76 9.29 8.97 7.91
CA ARG A 76 8.34 9.29 6.81
C ARG A 76 8.65 10.63 6.10
N ALA A 77 9.58 11.43 6.64
CA ALA A 77 10.06 12.67 6.03
C ALA A 77 11.12 12.45 4.92
N THR A 78 11.62 11.23 4.73
CA THR A 78 12.58 10.87 3.67
C THR A 78 12.07 9.66 2.87
N LEU A 79 11.06 9.88 2.03
CA LEU A 79 10.54 8.88 1.08
C LEU A 79 11.30 8.90 -0.26
N GLU A 80 12.58 9.27 -0.24
CA GLU A 80 13.47 8.96 -1.36
C GLU A 80 13.99 7.55 -1.15
N GLY A 81 13.57 6.61 -1.99
CA GLY A 81 14.09 5.25 -1.94
C GLY A 81 15.61 5.27 -2.06
N GLU A 82 16.30 4.60 -1.14
CA GLU A 82 17.76 4.57 -1.11
C GLU A 82 18.32 3.36 -1.88
N ARG A 83 19.43 3.54 -2.58
CA ARG A 83 20.24 2.42 -3.09
C ARG A 83 21.28 2.06 -2.03
N LYS A 84 21.17 0.86 -1.46
CA LYS A 84 22.13 0.34 -0.49
C LYS A 84 22.49 -1.12 -0.79
N GLN A 85 23.68 -1.53 -0.37
CA GLN A 85 24.07 -2.94 -0.37
C GLN A 85 23.35 -3.65 0.78
N VAL A 86 22.74 -4.79 0.49
CA VAL A 86 22.03 -5.61 1.46
C VAL A 86 22.46 -7.07 1.34
N THR A 87 22.27 -7.83 2.42
CA THR A 87 22.36 -9.29 2.39
C THR A 87 20.94 -9.84 2.36
N VAL A 88 20.67 -10.74 1.41
CA VAL A 88 19.38 -11.42 1.28
C VAL A 88 19.54 -12.86 1.74
N LEU A 89 18.66 -13.30 2.62
CA LEU A 89 18.57 -14.68 3.10
C LEU A 89 17.28 -15.29 2.56
N PHE A 90 17.36 -16.57 2.16
CA PHE A 90 16.19 -17.41 1.91
C PHE A 90 16.31 -18.66 2.78
N ALA A 91 15.24 -19.01 3.46
CA ALA A 91 15.17 -20.21 4.29
C ALA A 91 13.88 -20.96 4.02
N ASP A 92 13.97 -22.30 3.95
CA ASP A 92 12.83 -23.15 3.57
C ASP A 92 12.83 -24.48 4.33
N LEU A 93 11.68 -25.14 4.41
CA LEU A 93 11.52 -26.41 5.10
C LEU A 93 11.86 -27.59 4.19
N LYS A 94 12.86 -28.37 4.59
CA LYS A 94 13.22 -29.59 3.87
C LYS A 94 12.07 -30.61 3.93
N GLY A 95 11.63 -31.06 2.75
CA GLY A 95 10.61 -32.11 2.62
C GLY A 95 9.19 -31.65 2.93
N SER A 96 8.93 -30.35 2.88
CA SER A 96 7.60 -29.76 3.14
C SER A 96 6.52 -30.24 2.20
N MET A 97 6.82 -30.42 0.91
CA MET A 97 5.84 -30.91 -0.06
C MET A 97 5.28 -32.28 0.35
N GLU A 98 6.14 -33.22 0.76
CA GLU A 98 5.73 -34.54 1.22
C GLU A 98 4.97 -34.46 2.56
N LEU A 99 5.40 -33.57 3.46
CA LEU A 99 4.78 -33.38 4.76
C LEU A 99 3.33 -32.84 4.66
N LEU A 100 3.04 -32.10 3.59
CA LEU A 100 1.80 -31.35 3.40
C LEU A 100 0.89 -31.96 2.31
N ALA A 101 1.39 -32.87 1.47
CA ALA A 101 0.69 -33.40 0.29
C ALA A 101 -0.70 -33.97 0.60
N ASP A 102 -0.82 -34.72 1.70
CA ASP A 102 -2.05 -35.41 2.08
C ASP A 102 -2.79 -34.75 3.25
N ARG A 103 -2.45 -33.50 3.58
CA ARG A 103 -3.03 -32.76 4.71
C ARG A 103 -4.03 -31.72 4.26
N ASP A 104 -5.05 -31.52 5.09
CA ASP A 104 -5.91 -30.36 4.96
C ASP A 104 -5.08 -29.06 5.14
N PRO A 105 -5.34 -27.99 4.35
CA PRO A 105 -4.62 -26.73 4.46
C PRO A 105 -4.59 -26.13 5.88
N GLU A 106 -5.64 -26.29 6.68
CA GLU A 106 -5.67 -25.81 8.06
C GLU A 106 -4.73 -26.60 8.97
N GLU A 107 -4.62 -27.91 8.76
CA GLU A 107 -3.71 -28.79 9.51
C GLU A 107 -2.25 -28.57 9.10
N ALA A 108 -2.02 -28.40 7.80
CA ALA A 108 -0.74 -27.98 7.24
C ALA A 108 -0.27 -26.67 7.89
N ARG A 109 -1.15 -25.67 7.99
CA ARG A 109 -0.84 -24.37 8.60
C ARG A 109 -0.45 -24.49 10.07
N LYS A 110 -1.17 -25.31 10.85
CA LYS A 110 -0.84 -25.57 12.27
C LYS A 110 0.57 -26.14 12.48
N LEU A 111 1.12 -26.85 11.49
CA LEU A 111 2.48 -27.38 11.54
C LEU A 111 3.53 -26.37 11.05
N LEU A 112 3.20 -25.59 10.02
CA LEU A 112 4.12 -24.62 9.43
C LEU A 112 4.30 -23.36 10.27
N ASP A 113 3.21 -22.82 10.84
CA ASP A 113 3.23 -21.54 11.55
C ASP A 113 4.28 -21.50 12.68
N PRO A 114 4.38 -22.51 13.57
CA PRO A 114 5.39 -22.48 14.64
C PRO A 114 6.84 -22.52 14.11
N VAL A 115 7.05 -23.07 12.93
CA VAL A 115 8.37 -23.14 12.31
C VAL A 115 8.73 -21.79 11.69
N LEU A 116 7.80 -21.23 10.91
CA LEU A 116 7.94 -19.89 10.34
C LEU A 116 8.17 -18.84 11.43
N GLU A 117 7.40 -18.89 12.53
CA GLU A 117 7.59 -18.03 13.70
C GLU A 117 9.02 -18.08 14.23
N ARG A 118 9.59 -19.29 14.41
CA ARG A 118 10.98 -19.46 14.85
C ARG A 118 12.01 -18.92 13.86
N MET A 119 11.78 -19.11 12.57
CA MET A 119 12.65 -18.56 11.53
C MET A 119 12.64 -17.02 11.55
N MET A 120 11.46 -16.43 11.69
CA MET A 120 11.31 -14.98 11.74
C MET A 120 11.85 -14.38 13.05
N GLU A 121 11.65 -15.05 14.19
CA GLU A 121 12.27 -14.66 15.47
C GLU A 121 13.80 -14.66 15.38
N ALA A 122 14.39 -15.65 14.69
CA ALA A 122 15.83 -15.69 14.48
C ALA A 122 16.32 -14.50 13.65
N VAL A 123 15.59 -14.11 12.59
CA VAL A 123 15.92 -12.93 11.76
C VAL A 123 15.85 -11.66 12.61
N HIS A 124 14.78 -11.48 13.37
CA HIS A 124 14.58 -10.31 14.22
C HIS A 124 15.61 -10.21 15.36
N ARG A 125 16.08 -11.35 15.91
CA ARG A 125 17.14 -11.38 16.92
C ARG A 125 18.42 -10.70 16.45
N TYR A 126 18.71 -10.77 15.15
CA TYR A 126 19.88 -10.13 14.53
C TYR A 126 19.53 -8.80 13.84
N GLU A 127 18.42 -8.16 14.25
CA GLU A 127 17.93 -6.90 13.69
C GLU A 127 17.67 -6.94 12.17
N GLY A 128 17.51 -8.14 11.61
CA GLY A 128 17.11 -8.34 10.22
C GLY A 128 15.62 -8.04 10.02
N THR A 129 15.23 -7.89 8.76
CA THR A 129 13.83 -7.65 8.38
C THR A 129 13.35 -8.81 7.51
N VAL A 130 12.20 -9.39 7.86
CA VAL A 130 11.49 -10.34 6.99
C VAL A 130 10.67 -9.57 5.98
N ASN A 131 10.98 -9.70 4.70
CA ASN A 131 10.28 -8.99 3.63
C ASN A 131 8.99 -9.72 3.21
N GLN A 132 9.04 -11.04 3.11
CA GLN A 132 7.93 -11.86 2.64
C GLN A 132 8.02 -13.28 3.22
N VAL A 133 6.87 -13.91 3.43
CA VAL A 133 6.75 -15.34 3.71
C VAL A 133 6.11 -15.99 2.48
N MET A 134 6.70 -17.06 1.97
CA MET A 134 6.24 -17.76 0.77
C MET A 134 6.13 -19.26 1.06
N GLY A 135 4.89 -19.75 1.19
CA GLY A 135 4.65 -21.16 1.51
C GLY A 135 5.18 -21.50 2.89
N ASP A 136 6.24 -22.30 2.91
CA ASP A 136 6.94 -22.85 4.08
C ASP A 136 8.29 -22.17 4.36
N GLY A 137 8.63 -21.12 3.61
CA GLY A 137 9.88 -20.38 3.74
C GLY A 137 9.73 -18.87 3.95
N ILE A 138 10.84 -18.24 4.31
CA ILE A 138 11.01 -16.79 4.55
C ILE A 138 12.18 -16.19 3.77
#